data_AF-A0A7J7IT22-F1
#
_entry.id   AF-A0A7J7IT22-F1
#
_cell.length_a   1.000
_cell.length_b   1.000
_cell.length_c   1.000
_cell.angle_alpha   90.00
_cell.angle_beta   90.00
_cell.angle_gamma   90.00
#
_symmetry.space_group_name_H-M   'P 1'
#
loop_
_entity.id
_entity.type
_entity.pdbx_description
1 polymer ?
#
loop_
_entity_poly.entity_id
_entity_poly.type
_entity_poly.pdbx_seq_one_letter_code
_entity_poly.pdbx_strand_id
1 'polypeptide(L)'
;MIERLYYFVIVGPNDRVLYDLFYPASLSELDWRTSSDASSPTERGGFESHHFVPSIQAVLQFVAYSALDHIDEKLWITSARSLKHVFRFREWSASVHLTPNASTRFVLVHGSSEDAARNVRAFMNAVYEVYVPCVLCNPFQDAEAPIQSQRFHEVAKNLAKRYLSG
;
A
#
# COMPACT_ATOMS: atom_id res chain seq x y z
N MET A 1 -15.57 8.00 2.04
CA MET A 1 -15.40 6.53 1.99
C MET A 1 -14.00 6.16 1.49
N ILE A 2 -13.55 6.75 0.38
CA ILE A 2 -12.18 6.60 -0.17
C ILE A 2 -11.08 7.03 0.82
N GLU A 3 -11.34 8.05 1.63
CA GLU A 3 -10.39 8.63 2.59
C GLU A 3 -9.92 7.67 3.71
N ARG A 4 -10.57 6.52 3.87
CA ARG A 4 -10.23 5.51 4.89
C ARG A 4 -9.59 4.26 4.30
N LEU A 5 -9.22 4.29 3.03
CA LEU A 5 -8.55 3.19 2.36
C LEU A 5 -7.05 3.43 2.34
N TYR A 6 -6.35 2.40 2.75
CA TYR A 6 -4.91 2.40 2.84
C TYR A 6 -4.39 1.11 2.21
N TYR A 7 -3.39 1.27 1.35
CA TYR A 7 -2.63 0.16 0.81
C TYR A 7 -1.19 0.31 1.25
N PHE A 8 -0.74 -0.63 2.08
CA PHE A 8 0.61 -0.69 2.60
C PHE A 8 1.38 -1.80 1.92
N VAL A 9 2.60 -1.52 1.48
CA VAL A 9 3.47 -2.50 0.86
C VAL A 9 4.91 -2.31 1.32
N ILE A 10 5.59 -3.42 1.59
CA ILE A 10 7.02 -3.47 1.86
C ILE A 10 7.69 -4.01 0.61
N VAL A 11 8.56 -3.20 0.02
CA VAL A 11 9.29 -3.52 -1.19
C VAL A 11 10.76 -3.69 -0.83
N GLY A 12 11.31 -4.86 -1.16
CA GLY A 12 12.71 -5.20 -0.96
C GLY A 12 13.64 -4.49 -1.96
N PRO A 13 14.94 -4.80 -1.94
CA PRO A 13 15.95 -4.14 -2.78
C PRO A 13 15.74 -4.34 -4.28
N ASN A 14 15.26 -5.50 -4.69
CA ASN A 14 15.07 -5.86 -6.10
C ASN A 14 13.65 -5.59 -6.61
N ASP A 15 12.99 -4.56 -6.07
CA ASP A 15 11.60 -4.18 -6.36
C ASP A 15 10.58 -5.32 -6.15
N ARG A 16 10.97 -6.33 -5.37
CA ARG A 16 10.10 -7.44 -4.98
C ARG A 16 9.24 -7.04 -3.80
N VAL A 17 7.95 -7.35 -3.90
CA VAL A 17 7.04 -7.21 -2.76
C VAL A 17 7.36 -8.29 -1.74
N LEU A 18 7.75 -7.84 -0.55
CA LEU A 18 7.97 -8.70 0.60
C LEU A 18 6.68 -8.91 1.39
N TYR A 19 5.83 -7.88 1.45
CA TYR A 19 4.58 -7.92 2.20
C TYR A 19 3.62 -6.85 1.70
N ASP A 20 2.32 -7.14 1.70
CA ASP A 20 1.28 -6.17 1.42
C ASP A 20 0.10 -6.29 2.40
N LEU A 21 -0.59 -5.18 2.61
CA LEU A 21 -1.73 -5.07 3.50
C LEU A 21 -2.71 -4.03 2.99
N PHE A 22 -3.96 -4.46 2.84
CA PHE A 22 -5.09 -3.59 2.60
C PHE A 22 -5.81 -3.29 3.92
N TYR A 23 -6.12 -2.02 4.16
CA TYR A 23 -6.89 -1.58 5.31
C TYR A 23 -7.96 -0.57 4.93
N PRO A 24 -9.24 -0.78 5.32
CA PRO A 24 -9.80 -2.01 5.88
C PRO A 24 -9.72 -3.21 4.90
N ALA A 25 -9.66 -4.43 5.44
CA ALA A 25 -9.55 -5.65 4.63
C ALA A 25 -10.85 -6.00 3.86
N SER A 26 -12.00 -5.51 4.34
CA SER A 26 -13.29 -5.62 3.66
C SER A 26 -13.38 -4.59 2.55
N LEU A 27 -12.84 -4.93 1.38
CA LEU A 27 -12.95 -4.11 0.17
C LEU A 27 -14.21 -4.42 -0.64
N SER A 28 -15.03 -5.39 -0.22
CA SER A 28 -16.28 -5.78 -0.89
C SER A 28 -17.30 -4.65 -0.96
N GLU A 29 -17.19 -3.63 -0.11
CA GLU A 29 -18.03 -2.42 -0.14
C GLU A 29 -17.56 -1.38 -1.17
N LEU A 30 -16.38 -1.57 -1.78
CA LEU A 30 -15.77 -0.62 -2.70
C LEU A 30 -15.57 -1.15 -4.12
N ASP A 31 -16.15 -2.30 -4.44
CA ASP A 31 -16.42 -2.69 -5.81
C ASP A 31 -17.52 -1.77 -6.36
N TRP A 32 -17.13 -0.79 -7.18
CA TRP A 32 -18.07 0.08 -7.92
C TRP A 32 -19.10 -0.71 -8.75
N ARG A 33 -18.86 -2.01 -8.98
CA ARG A 33 -19.80 -2.95 -9.60
C ARG A 33 -21.10 -3.12 -8.83
N THR A 34 -21.14 -2.80 -7.54
CA THR A 34 -22.37 -2.84 -6.73
C THR A 34 -23.17 -1.53 -6.77
N SER A 35 -22.60 -0.45 -7.31
CA SER A 35 -23.25 0.87 -7.39
C SER A 35 -23.72 1.28 -8.80
N SER A 36 -23.51 0.43 -9.81
CA SER A 36 -24.20 0.58 -11.10
C SER A 36 -25.27 -0.50 -11.21
N ASP A 37 -26.51 -0.03 -11.17
CA ASP A 37 -27.76 -0.72 -11.47
C ASP A 37 -27.63 -2.16 -11.97
N ALA A 38 -28.23 -3.07 -11.20
CA ALA A 38 -28.75 -4.33 -11.67
C ALA A 38 -29.80 -4.09 -12.78
N SER A 39 -29.35 -3.75 -13.98
CA SER A 39 -30.12 -3.81 -15.21
C SER A 39 -29.38 -4.77 -16.15
N SER A 40 -29.95 -5.97 -16.22
CA SER A 40 -29.51 -7.06 -17.08
C SER A 40 -29.56 -6.63 -18.54
N PRO A 41 -28.57 -6.93 -19.40
CA PRO A 41 -28.75 -6.80 -20.82
C PRO A 41 -29.47 -8.03 -21.35
N THR A 42 -30.73 -7.83 -21.69
CA THR A 42 -31.46 -8.70 -22.61
C THR A 42 -30.81 -8.58 -24.00
N GLU A 43 -30.42 -9.73 -24.55
CA GLU A 43 -30.29 -10.02 -25.99
C GLU A 43 -29.16 -9.38 -26.86
N ARG A 44 -28.43 -10.32 -27.49
CA ARG A 44 -27.98 -10.36 -28.91
C ARG A 44 -26.77 -9.53 -29.34
N GLY A 45 -25.65 -10.23 -29.48
CA GLY A 45 -24.77 -10.15 -30.65
C GLY A 45 -24.09 -8.80 -30.89
N GLY A 46 -23.07 -8.49 -30.10
CA GLY A 46 -22.12 -7.40 -30.36
C GLY A 46 -20.80 -7.71 -29.67
N PHE A 47 -19.68 -7.36 -30.30
CA PHE A 47 -18.33 -7.49 -29.73
C PHE A 47 -18.30 -6.78 -28.37
N GLU A 48 -18.36 -7.54 -27.28
CA GLU A 48 -18.33 -7.00 -25.93
C GLU A 48 -16.99 -6.31 -25.75
N SER A 49 -17.01 -4.98 -25.77
CA SER A 49 -15.91 -4.19 -25.26
C SER A 49 -15.82 -4.53 -23.78
N HIS A 50 -14.99 -5.50 -23.42
CA HIS A 50 -14.65 -5.78 -22.03
C HIS A 50 -13.97 -4.52 -21.49
N HIS A 51 -14.80 -3.58 -21.02
CA HIS A 51 -14.35 -2.39 -20.34
C HIS A 51 -13.67 -2.90 -19.08
N PHE A 52 -12.34 -3.05 -19.16
CA PHE A 52 -11.53 -3.43 -18.03
C PHE A 52 -11.62 -2.28 -17.05
N VAL A 53 -12.48 -2.43 -16.05
CA VAL A 53 -12.50 -1.50 -14.94
C VAL A 53 -11.60 -2.09 -13.87
N PRO A 54 -10.38 -1.56 -13.70
CA PRO A 54 -9.47 -2.07 -12.69
C PRO A 54 -10.15 -2.00 -11.32
N SER A 55 -10.03 -3.07 -10.55
CA SER A 55 -10.44 -3.05 -9.15
C SER A 55 -9.69 -1.94 -8.42
N ILE A 56 -10.27 -1.38 -7.36
CA ILE A 56 -9.58 -0.37 -6.57
C ILE A 56 -8.23 -0.87 -6.06
N GLN A 57 -8.13 -2.18 -5.77
CA GLN A 57 -6.86 -2.82 -5.40
C GLN A 57 -5.81 -2.65 -6.49
N ALA A 58 -6.17 -2.89 -7.76
CA ALA A 58 -5.26 -2.71 -8.89
C ALA A 58 -4.83 -1.24 -9.04
N VAL A 59 -5.74 -0.29 -8.78
CA VAL A 59 -5.39 1.14 -8.78
C VAL A 59 -4.41 1.47 -7.66
N LEU A 60 -4.64 1.01 -6.44
CA LEU A 60 -3.75 1.25 -5.30
C LEU A 60 -2.37 0.61 -5.49
N GLN A 61 -2.34 -0.62 -6.00
CA GLN A 61 -1.11 -1.30 -6.38
C GLN A 61 -0.36 -0.51 -7.45
N PHE A 62 -1.05 -0.09 -8.52
CA PHE A 62 -0.45 0.75 -9.56
C PHE A 62 0.17 2.02 -8.99
N VAL A 63 -0.54 2.75 -8.13
CA VAL A 63 -0.02 3.97 -7.48
C VAL A 63 1.21 3.67 -6.63
N ALA A 64 1.24 2.56 -5.90
CA ALA A 64 2.40 2.16 -5.10
C ALA A 64 3.61 1.84 -5.97
N TYR A 65 3.43 1.08 -7.07
CA TYR A 65 4.53 0.72 -7.97
C TYR A 65 5.05 1.93 -8.75
N SER A 66 4.17 2.81 -9.26
CA SER A 66 4.58 4.06 -9.92
C SER A 66 5.31 5.03 -8.98
N ALA A 67 5.09 4.91 -7.66
CA ALA A 67 5.80 5.71 -6.68
C ALA A 67 7.27 5.27 -6.50
N LEU A 68 7.65 4.02 -6.83
CA LEU A 68 9.02 3.52 -6.61
C LEU A 68 10.06 4.32 -7.39
N ASP A 69 9.81 4.60 -8.67
CA ASP A 69 10.70 5.41 -9.50
C ASP A 69 10.92 6.81 -8.91
N HIS A 70 9.86 7.41 -8.37
CA HIS A 70 9.91 8.72 -7.72
C HIS A 70 10.65 8.67 -6.39
N ILE A 71 10.54 7.56 -5.64
CA ILE A 71 11.25 7.37 -4.38
C ILE A 71 12.76 7.32 -4.65
N ASP A 72 13.19 6.58 -5.68
CA ASP A 72 14.60 6.44 -6.03
C ASP A 72 15.19 7.78 -6.50
N GLU A 73 14.45 8.58 -7.30
CA GLU A 73 14.88 9.94 -7.65
C GLU A 73 15.06 10.83 -6.39
N LYS A 74 14.13 10.76 -5.44
CA LYS A 74 14.21 11.56 -4.20
C LYS A 74 15.37 11.09 -3.32
N LEU A 75 15.59 9.79 -3.19
CA LEU A 75 16.69 9.19 -2.42
C LEU A 75 18.06 9.70 -2.87
N TRP A 76 18.22 10.01 -4.16
CA TRP A 76 19.50 10.50 -4.70
C TRP A 76 19.79 11.93 -4.26
N ILE A 77 18.73 12.67 -3.90
CA ILE A 77 18.80 14.10 -3.55
C ILE A 77 18.70 14.30 -2.04
N THR A 78 17.94 13.46 -1.34
CA THR A 78 17.60 13.62 0.07
C THR A 78 18.07 12.45 0.93
N SER A 79 18.67 12.78 2.07
CA SER A 79 19.01 11.80 3.12
C SER A 79 17.85 11.54 4.10
N ALA A 80 16.68 12.13 3.85
CA ALA A 80 15.53 11.97 4.71
C ALA A 80 14.96 10.55 4.62
N ARG A 81 14.86 9.89 5.78
CA ARG A 81 14.38 8.50 5.89
C ARG A 81 12.87 8.34 5.63
N SER A 82 12.09 9.40 5.83
CA SER A 82 10.64 9.35 5.63
C SER A 82 10.20 10.57 4.84
N LEU A 83 9.55 10.30 3.71
CA LEU A 83 9.04 11.32 2.81
C LEU A 83 7.52 11.21 2.74
N LYS A 84 6.86 12.36 2.87
CA LYS A 84 5.42 12.48 2.68
C LYS A 84 5.13 12.91 1.25
N HIS A 85 4.04 12.42 0.68
CA HIS A 85 3.56 12.84 -0.65
C HIS A 85 4.64 12.74 -1.75
N VAL A 86 5.29 11.58 -1.83
CA VAL A 86 6.33 11.34 -2.85
C VAL A 86 5.71 11.30 -4.25
N PHE A 87 4.54 10.68 -4.35
CA PHE A 87 3.80 10.55 -5.59
C PHE A 87 2.32 10.83 -5.35
N ARG A 88 1.67 11.51 -6.29
CA ARG A 88 0.24 11.80 -6.24
C ARG A 88 -0.39 11.41 -7.56
N PHE A 89 -1.46 10.62 -7.47
CA PHE A 89 -2.28 10.22 -8.60
C PHE A 89 -3.75 10.45 -8.26
N ARG A 90 -4.38 11.44 -8.90
CA ARG A 90 -5.75 11.86 -8.61
C ARG A 90 -5.92 12.17 -7.11
N GLU A 91 -6.84 11.49 -6.44
CA GLU A 91 -7.12 11.59 -5.01
C GLU A 91 -6.21 10.71 -4.13
N TRP A 92 -5.29 9.94 -4.73
CA TRP A 92 -4.36 9.07 -4.03
C TRP A 92 -2.99 9.71 -3.89
N SER A 93 -2.38 9.52 -2.73
CA SER A 93 -1.04 9.96 -2.43
C SER A 93 -0.25 8.79 -1.84
N ALA A 94 1.00 8.66 -2.27
CA ALA A 94 1.94 7.70 -1.71
C ALA A 94 2.94 8.41 -0.80
N SER A 95 3.13 7.86 0.40
CA SER A 95 4.17 8.24 1.35
C SER A 95 5.11 7.07 1.57
N VAL A 96 6.38 7.35 1.85
CA VAL A 96 7.40 6.31 2.02
C VAL A 96 8.16 6.46 3.33
N HIS A 97 8.58 5.33 3.87
CA HIS A 97 9.60 5.21 4.89
C HIS A 97 10.68 4.23 4.45
N LEU A 98 11.93 4.60 4.67
CA LEU A 98 13.09 3.88 4.17
C LEU A 98 13.81 3.21 5.34
N THR A 99 14.36 2.03 5.12
CA THR A 99 15.28 1.45 6.11
C THR A 99 16.60 2.22 6.15
N PRO A 100 17.39 2.14 7.23
CA PRO A 100 18.66 2.85 7.35
C PRO A 100 19.66 2.58 6.22
N ASN A 101 19.62 1.39 5.63
CA ASN A 101 20.46 1.01 4.48
C ASN A 101 19.80 1.36 3.12
N ALA A 102 18.65 2.03 3.11
CA ALA A 102 17.83 2.35 1.93
C ALA A 102 17.46 1.15 1.04
N SER A 103 17.68 -0.08 1.49
CA SER A 103 17.47 -1.30 0.72
C SER A 103 16.01 -1.74 0.71
N THR A 104 15.24 -1.41 1.75
CA THR A 104 13.82 -1.75 1.85
C THR A 104 12.99 -0.48 1.98
N ARG A 105 11.92 -0.42 1.17
CA ARG A 105 11.01 0.72 1.06
C ARG A 105 9.64 0.32 1.60
N PHE A 106 9.15 1.08 2.56
CA PHE A 106 7.84 0.94 3.16
C PHE A 106 6.96 1.98 2.48
N VAL A 107 6.07 1.56 1.60
CA VAL A 107 5.20 2.45 0.84
C VAL A 107 3.79 2.35 1.39
N LEU A 108 3.19 3.49 1.69
CA LEU A 108 1.79 3.57 2.08
C LEU A 108 1.06 4.51 1.12
N VAL A 109 0.08 3.95 0.41
CA VAL A 109 -0.89 4.70 -0.37
C VAL A 109 -2.08 5.04 0.51
N HIS A 110 -2.45 6.32 0.52
CA HIS A 110 -3.56 6.87 1.28
C HIS A 110 -4.28 7.96 0.48
N GLY A 111 -5.44 8.40 0.93
CA GLY A 111 -6.12 9.55 0.33
C GLY A 111 -5.29 10.84 0.45
N SER A 112 -5.47 11.78 -0.48
CA SER A 112 -4.69 13.03 -0.53
C SER A 112 -5.04 14.05 0.57
N SER A 113 -5.99 13.74 1.45
CA SER A 113 -6.32 14.59 2.61
C SER A 113 -5.18 14.60 3.63
N GLU A 114 -4.93 15.76 4.25
CA GLU A 114 -3.97 15.91 5.34
C GLU A 114 -4.32 15.04 6.56
N ASP A 115 -5.60 14.84 6.82
CA ASP A 115 -6.08 14.00 7.93
C ASP A 115 -5.62 12.55 7.76
N ALA A 116 -5.74 12.03 6.53
CA ALA A 116 -5.27 10.69 6.18
C ALA A 116 -3.74 10.57 6.28
N ALA A 117 -3.00 11.65 6.03
CA ALA A 117 -1.54 11.68 6.08
C ALA A 117 -0.95 11.89 7.49
N ARG A 118 -1.78 12.31 8.46
CA ARG A 118 -1.33 12.72 9.81
C ARG A 118 -0.58 11.63 10.55
N ASN A 119 -1.14 10.43 10.62
CA ASN A 119 -0.62 9.31 11.42
C ASN A 119 0.24 8.33 10.62
N VAL A 120 0.39 8.55 9.30
CA VAL A 120 1.09 7.65 8.37
C VAL A 120 2.55 7.42 8.77
N ARG A 121 3.25 8.49 9.16
CA ARG A 121 4.65 8.37 9.60
C ARG A 121 4.77 7.54 10.89
N ALA A 122 3.86 7.73 11.84
CA ALA A 122 3.87 6.98 13.10
C ALA A 122 3.57 5.50 12.86
N PHE A 123 2.61 5.20 11.98
CA PHE A 123 2.32 3.84 11.54
C PHE A 123 3.54 3.18 10.90
N MET A 124 4.19 3.83 9.93
CA MET A 124 5.36 3.26 9.26
C MET A 124 6.53 3.02 10.21
N ASN A 125 6.78 3.94 11.15
CA ASN A 125 7.79 3.73 12.19
C ASN A 125 7.47 2.52 13.07
N ALA A 126 6.20 2.37 13.49
CA ALA A 126 5.78 1.25 14.32
C ALA A 126 5.88 -0.10 13.58
N VAL A 127 5.57 -0.13 12.28
CA VAL A 127 5.75 -1.35 11.46
C VAL A 127 7.23 -1.65 11.27
N TYR A 128 8.08 -0.64 11.08
CA TYR A 128 9.53 -0.82 10.99
C TYR A 128 10.11 -1.45 12.27
N GLU A 129 9.67 -1.02 13.46
CA GLU A 129 10.09 -1.61 14.74
C GLU A 129 9.76 -3.11 14.85
N VAL A 130 8.66 -3.56 14.24
CA VAL A 130 8.26 -4.97 14.20
C VAL A 130 9.00 -5.73 13.09
N TYR A 131 9.26 -5.08 11.96
CA TYR A 131 9.97 -5.66 10.82
C TYR A 131 11.40 -6.07 11.16
N VAL A 132 12.14 -5.21 11.88
CA VAL A 132 13.56 -5.46 12.23
C VAL A 132 13.77 -6.82 12.93
N PRO A 133 13.13 -7.12 14.08
CA PRO A 133 13.34 -8.40 14.75
C PRO A 133 12.79 -9.60 13.97
N CYS A 134 11.71 -9.41 13.18
CA CYS A 134 11.04 -10.49 12.48
C CYS A 134 11.76 -10.92 11.20
N VAL A 135 12.40 -9.97 10.51
CA VAL A 135 13.01 -10.19 9.19
C VAL A 135 14.52 -10.05 9.25
N LEU A 136 15.05 -8.96 9.83
CA LEU A 136 16.49 -8.71 9.84
C LEU A 136 17.24 -9.51 10.91
N CYS A 137 16.62 -9.79 12.05
CA CYS A 137 17.26 -10.55 13.14
C CYS A 137 16.93 -12.05 13.10
N ASN A 138 16.12 -12.51 12.15
CA ASN A 138 15.76 -13.91 12.02
C ASN A 138 16.74 -14.63 11.07
N PRO A 139 17.61 -15.52 11.57
CA PRO A 139 18.61 -16.20 10.73
C PRO A 139 18.01 -17.18 9.72
N PHE A 140 16.72 -17.51 9.83
CA PHE A 140 16.02 -18.41 8.93
C PHE A 140 15.18 -17.70 7.87
N GLN A 141 15.08 -16.36 7.93
CA GLN A 141 14.35 -15.57 6.96
C GLN A 141 15.36 -14.97 5.97
N ASP A 142 15.18 -15.25 4.68
CA ASP A 142 15.91 -14.53 3.65
C ASP A 142 15.37 -13.09 3.54
N ALA A 143 16.27 -12.12 3.38
CA ALA A 143 15.93 -10.71 3.28
C ALA A 143 15.05 -10.40 2.06
N GLU A 144 15.13 -11.23 1.01
CA GLU A 144 14.31 -11.08 -0.20
C GLU A 144 13.08 -11.98 -0.25
N ALA A 145 12.92 -12.88 0.73
CA ALA A 145 11.77 -13.77 0.78
C ALA A 145 10.51 -13.03 1.28
N PRO A 146 9.33 -13.37 0.73
CA PRO A 146 8.08 -12.81 1.20
C PRO A 146 7.83 -13.16 2.67
N ILE A 147 7.29 -12.21 3.42
CA ILE A 147 6.96 -12.34 4.83
C ILE A 147 5.63 -13.07 4.96
N GLN A 148 5.69 -14.38 5.22
CA GLN A 148 4.50 -15.24 5.38
C GLN A 148 4.08 -15.43 6.84
N SER A 149 4.73 -14.74 7.78
CA SER A 149 4.46 -14.88 9.21
C SER A 149 3.07 -14.35 9.59
N GLN A 150 2.19 -15.24 10.07
CA GLN A 150 0.85 -14.87 10.54
C GLN A 150 0.91 -13.86 11.71
N ARG A 151 1.85 -14.05 12.64
CA ARG A 151 2.04 -13.13 13.77
C ARG A 151 2.37 -11.71 13.28
N PHE A 152 3.21 -11.59 12.25
CA PHE A 152 3.53 -10.29 11.66
C PHE A 152 2.28 -9.63 11.07
N HIS A 153 1.50 -10.40 10.30
CA HIS A 153 0.26 -9.91 9.69
C HIS A 153 -0.75 -9.38 10.73
N GLU A 154 -0.98 -10.13 11.82
CA GLU A 154 -1.89 -9.72 12.89
C GLU A 154 -1.43 -8.45 13.60
N VAL A 155 -0.13 -8.33 13.89
CA VAL A 155 0.45 -7.14 14.50
C VAL A 155 0.33 -5.94 13.55
N ALA A 156 0.68 -6.09 12.28
CA ALA A 156 0.56 -5.03 11.28
C ALA A 156 -0.89 -4.55 11.12
N LYS A 157 -1.86 -5.47 11.12
CA LYS A 157 -3.29 -5.16 11.08
C LYS A 157 -3.75 -4.40 12.32
N ASN A 158 -3.28 -4.79 13.51
CA ASN A 158 -3.59 -4.08 14.75
C ASN A 158 -2.99 -2.67 14.79
N LEU A 159 -1.77 -2.49 14.26
CA LEU A 159 -1.15 -1.19 14.09
C LEU A 159 -1.94 -0.33 13.10
N ALA A 160 -2.34 -0.89 11.96
CA ALA A 160 -3.16 -0.19 10.98
C ALA A 160 -4.47 0.29 11.62
N LYS A 161 -5.14 -0.58 12.40
CA LYS A 161 -6.33 -0.19 13.17
C LYS A 161 -6.01 0.93 14.16
N ARG A 162 -4.92 0.87 14.92
CA ARG A 162 -4.60 1.89 15.92
C ARG A 162 -4.31 3.27 15.32
N TYR A 163 -3.61 3.33 14.19
CA TYR A 163 -3.11 4.59 13.63
C TYR A 163 -3.98 5.15 12.49
N LEU A 164 -4.62 4.28 11.71
CA LEU A 164 -5.33 4.64 10.47
C LEU A 164 -6.86 4.63 10.62
N SER A 165 -7.40 4.12 11.74
CA SER A 165 -8.85 4.15 12.01
C SER A 165 -9.34 5.40 12.74
N GLY A 166 -8.44 6.36 13.01
CA GLY A 166 -8.72 7.58 13.75
C GLY A 166 -9.48 8.62 12.96
#